data_AF-A0A0G9H2S8-F1
#
_entry.id   AF-A0A0G9H2S8-F1
#
_cell.length_a   1.000
_cell.length_b   1.000
_cell.length_c   1.000
_cell.angle_alpha   90.00
_cell.angle_beta   90.00
_cell.angle_gamma   90.00
#
_symmetry.space_group_name_H-M   'P 1'
#
loop_
_entity.id
_entity.type
_entity.pdbx_description
1 polymer ?
#
loop_
_entity_poly.entity_id
_entity_poly.type
_entity_poly.pdbx_seq_one_letter_code
_entity_poly.pdbx_strand_id
1 'polypeptide(L)'
;MNAHKPHVKGNRVDWADPRLQALLRRSENWKLDNRGTYTPKDVQIHLGWGATSGRPAVLVWERDQVMMLETRYAIALGEQVRVDEPQGEKLRSVWGIVVEGREGFRAEDRDNGVHLHWLHLR
;
A
#
# COMPACT_ATOMS: atom_id res chain seq x y z
N MET A 1 -5.77 -23.33 44.27
CA MET A 1 -5.44 -22.30 43.26
C MET A 1 -6.50 -22.38 42.17
N ASN A 2 -7.49 -21.48 42.18
CA ASN A 2 -8.59 -21.49 41.19
C ASN A 2 -8.21 -20.59 40.02
N ALA A 3 -8.04 -21.17 38.84
CA ALA A 3 -7.76 -20.43 37.61
C ALA A 3 -9.03 -19.69 37.16
N HIS A 4 -9.00 -18.35 37.20
CA HIS A 4 -10.02 -17.52 36.56
C HIS A 4 -9.88 -17.63 35.04
N LYS A 5 -10.80 -18.33 34.38
CA LYS A 5 -10.95 -18.26 32.92
C LYS A 5 -11.46 -16.86 32.54
N PRO A 6 -10.83 -16.16 31.59
CA PRO A 6 -11.33 -14.86 31.15
C PRO A 6 -12.68 -15.05 30.47
N HIS A 7 -13.72 -14.44 31.04
CA HIS A 7 -15.05 -14.43 30.48
C HIS A 7 -15.10 -13.37 29.36
N VAL A 8 -14.76 -13.78 28.14
CA VAL A 8 -14.96 -12.94 26.96
C VAL A 8 -16.45 -12.89 26.69
N LYS A 9 -17.12 -11.83 27.17
CA LYS A 9 -18.48 -11.50 26.74
C LYS A 9 -18.42 -11.17 25.25
N GLY A 10 -18.73 -12.15 24.40
CA GLY A 10 -18.87 -11.93 22.97
C GLY A 10 -20.04 -10.99 22.73
N ASN A 11 -19.77 -9.77 22.26
CA ASN A 11 -20.82 -8.90 21.76
C ASN A 11 -21.50 -9.62 20.58
N ARG A 12 -22.75 -10.04 20.77
CA ARG A 12 -23.53 -10.70 19.72
C ARG A 12 -23.95 -9.64 18.71
N VAL A 13 -23.22 -9.54 17.61
CA VAL A 13 -23.53 -8.64 16.50
C VAL A 13 -24.76 -9.19 15.77
N ASP A 14 -25.80 -8.37 15.64
CA ASP A 14 -26.96 -8.68 14.81
C ASP A 14 -26.66 -8.28 13.36
N TRP A 15 -26.30 -9.26 12.55
CA TRP A 15 -26.02 -9.07 11.12
C TRP A 15 -27.27 -8.78 10.29
N ALA A 16 -28.47 -8.99 10.84
CA ALA A 16 -29.74 -8.66 10.18
C ALA A 16 -30.21 -7.22 10.48
N ASP A 17 -29.52 -6.48 11.36
CA ASP A 17 -29.88 -5.09 11.67
C ASP A 17 -29.87 -4.22 10.40
N PRO A 18 -31.01 -3.61 10.01
CA PRO A 18 -31.10 -2.76 8.81
C PRO A 18 -30.14 -1.56 8.83
N ARG A 19 -29.80 -1.03 10.01
CA ARG A 19 -28.85 0.08 10.16
C ARG A 19 -27.42 -0.39 9.89
N LEU A 20 -27.07 -1.59 10.36
CA LEU A 20 -25.78 -2.22 10.05
C LEU A 20 -25.67 -2.50 8.55
N GLN A 21 -26.70 -3.08 7.95
CA GLN A 21 -26.77 -3.33 6.51
C GLN A 21 -26.64 -2.04 5.68
N ALA A 22 -27.30 -0.96 6.10
CA ALA A 22 -27.17 0.34 5.43
C ALA A 22 -25.75 0.92 5.53
N LEU A 23 -25.08 0.76 6.68
CA LEU A 23 -23.69 1.18 6.85
C LEU A 23 -22.73 0.36 5.98
N LEU A 24 -22.91 -0.97 5.96
CA LEU A 24 -22.10 -1.86 5.13
C LEU A 24 -22.24 -1.50 3.65
N ARG A 25 -23.47 -1.35 3.15
CA ARG A 25 -23.76 -0.90 1.77
C ARG A 25 -23.10 0.44 1.44
N ARG A 26 -23.09 1.39 2.38
CA ARG A 26 -22.43 2.68 2.19
C ARG A 26 -20.90 2.54 2.10
N SER A 27 -20.34 1.56 2.81
CA SER A 27 -18.90 1.28 2.84
C SER A 27 -18.40 0.32 1.76
N GLU A 28 -19.28 -0.37 1.01
CA GLU A 28 -18.91 -1.33 -0.04
C GLU A 28 -17.95 -0.74 -1.08
N ASN A 29 -18.09 0.55 -1.37
CA ASN A 29 -17.26 1.26 -2.35
C ASN A 29 -16.11 2.05 -1.71
N TRP A 30 -15.94 1.97 -0.38
CA TRP A 30 -14.83 2.64 0.29
C TRP A 30 -13.54 1.89 -0.03
N LYS A 31 -12.62 2.58 -0.68
CA LYS A 31 -11.25 2.10 -0.88
C LYS A 31 -10.37 2.76 0.16
N LEU A 32 -9.67 1.96 0.94
CA LEU A 32 -8.66 2.46 1.85
C LEU A 32 -7.53 3.12 1.02
N ASP A 33 -7.22 4.37 1.34
CA ASP A 33 -6.12 5.14 0.76
C ASP A 33 -5.21 5.61 1.90
N ASN A 34 -4.10 4.91 2.09
CA ASN A 34 -3.17 5.14 3.20
C ASN A 34 -2.19 6.30 2.95
N ARG A 35 -2.28 6.99 1.81
CA ARG A 35 -1.36 8.10 1.45
C ARG A 35 -1.50 9.33 2.35
N GLY A 36 -2.64 9.51 3.03
CA GLY A 36 -2.97 10.77 3.72
C GLY A 36 -2.15 11.11 4.98
N THR A 37 -1.38 10.16 5.53
CA THR A 37 -0.62 10.35 6.79
C THR A 37 0.88 10.20 6.62
N TYR A 38 1.35 9.89 5.41
CA TYR A 38 2.76 9.63 5.12
C TYR A 38 3.31 10.78 4.27
N THR A 39 4.50 11.28 4.62
CA THR A 39 5.18 12.32 3.82
C THR A 39 5.74 11.66 2.55
N PRO A 40 5.27 12.04 1.34
CA PRO A 40 5.75 11.46 0.11
C PRO A 40 7.26 11.73 -0.10
N LYS A 41 7.98 10.76 -0.64
CA LYS A 41 9.42 10.88 -0.93
C LYS A 41 9.71 10.50 -2.37
N ASP A 42 10.47 11.33 -3.07
CA ASP A 42 10.97 10.98 -4.41
C ASP A 42 12.00 9.86 -4.29
N VAL A 43 11.81 8.80 -5.08
CA VAL A 43 12.70 7.63 -5.11
C VAL A 43 13.02 7.26 -6.55
N GLN A 44 14.11 6.50 -6.73
CA GLN A 44 14.41 5.84 -8.00
C GLN A 44 14.11 4.36 -7.88
N ILE A 45 13.45 3.80 -8.88
CA ILE A 45 13.12 2.37 -8.92
C ILE A 45 13.79 1.71 -10.11
N HIS A 46 14.28 0.51 -9.89
CA HIS A 46 14.91 -0.30 -10.93
C HIS A 46 14.14 -1.60 -11.06
N LEU A 47 13.65 -1.87 -12.28
CA LEU A 47 12.81 -3.02 -12.57
C LEU A 47 13.66 -4.20 -13.06
N GLY A 48 13.34 -5.39 -12.59
CA GLY A 48 13.92 -6.65 -13.00
C GLY A 48 15.32 -6.91 -12.44
N TRP A 49 15.80 -8.13 -12.65
CA TRP A 49 17.11 -8.59 -12.18
C TRP A 49 18.30 -7.83 -12.79
N GLY A 50 18.09 -7.19 -13.95
CA GLY A 50 19.11 -6.38 -14.63
C GLY A 50 19.25 -4.96 -14.09
N ALA A 51 18.21 -4.39 -13.46
CA ALA A 51 18.18 -3.10 -12.77
C ALA A 51 18.99 -1.94 -13.40
N THR A 52 19.19 -1.91 -14.72
CA THR A 52 20.17 -1.03 -15.37
C THR A 52 19.70 0.40 -15.58
N SER A 53 18.38 0.64 -15.54
CA SER A 53 17.79 1.98 -15.66
C SER A 53 16.93 2.29 -14.46
N GLY A 54 17.30 3.36 -13.74
CA GLY A 54 16.46 3.94 -12.70
C GLY A 54 15.31 4.71 -13.34
N ARG A 55 14.12 4.56 -12.78
CA ARG A 55 12.92 5.29 -13.16
C ARG A 55 12.39 6.05 -11.96
N PRO A 56 11.88 7.28 -12.14
CA PRO A 56 11.30 8.02 -11.04
C PRO A 56 10.02 7.33 -10.53
N ALA A 57 9.85 7.37 -9.22
CA ALA A 57 8.63 7.01 -8.50
C ALA A 57 8.52 7.85 -7.22
N VAL A 58 7.37 7.80 -6.58
CA VAL A 58 7.15 8.43 -5.27
C VAL A 58 6.81 7.36 -4.25
N LEU A 59 7.57 7.26 -3.17
CA LEU A 59 7.22 6.45 -2.01
C LEU A 59 6.16 7.19 -1.21
N VAL A 60 4.95 6.64 -1.16
CA VAL A 60 3.76 7.30 -0.58
C VAL A 60 3.24 6.59 0.66
N TRP A 61 3.77 5.43 1.00
CA TRP A 61 3.53 4.75 2.28
C TRP A 61 4.57 3.66 2.50
N GLU A 62 4.98 3.48 3.75
CA GLU A 62 5.87 2.39 4.16
C GLU A 62 5.51 1.94 5.58
N ARG A 63 5.37 0.63 5.78
CA ARG A 63 5.27 0.03 7.12
C ARG A 63 5.67 -1.44 7.08
N ASP A 64 6.37 -1.88 8.13
CA ASP A 64 6.79 -3.27 8.32
C ASP A 64 7.60 -3.78 7.11
N GLN A 65 7.07 -4.75 6.35
CA GLN A 65 7.68 -5.31 5.14
C GLN A 65 6.90 -4.92 3.87
N VAL A 66 6.13 -3.82 3.91
CA VAL A 66 5.32 -3.38 2.78
C VAL A 66 5.60 -1.91 2.45
N MET A 67 5.84 -1.63 1.18
CA MET A 67 5.94 -0.27 0.63
C MET A 67 4.84 -0.05 -0.40
N MET A 68 4.40 1.20 -0.54
CA MET A 68 3.51 1.63 -1.62
C MET A 68 4.18 2.71 -2.46
N LEU A 69 4.28 2.45 -3.76
CA LEU A 69 4.88 3.35 -4.73
C LEU A 69 3.82 3.94 -5.64
N GLU A 70 4.01 5.20 -5.99
CA GLU A 70 3.27 5.91 -7.01
C GLU A 70 4.16 6.08 -8.25
N THR A 71 3.64 5.71 -9.42
CA THR A 71 4.33 5.87 -10.71
C THR A 71 3.36 6.39 -11.76
N ARG A 72 3.90 6.87 -12.89
CA ARG A 72 3.11 7.27 -14.08
C ARG A 72 2.97 6.15 -15.12
N TYR A 73 3.27 4.92 -14.72
CA TYR A 73 3.31 3.75 -15.59
C TYR A 73 2.98 2.49 -14.79
N ALA A 74 2.35 1.51 -15.42
CA ALA A 74 2.11 0.22 -14.79
C ALA A 74 3.42 -0.56 -14.58
N ILE A 75 3.47 -1.31 -13.48
CA ILE A 75 4.51 -2.31 -13.19
C ILE A 75 3.79 -3.66 -13.10
N ALA A 76 4.38 -4.70 -13.68
CA ALA A 76 3.78 -6.03 -13.67
C ALA A 76 3.74 -6.61 -12.25
N LEU A 77 2.68 -7.37 -11.95
CA LEU A 77 2.63 -8.19 -10.74
C LEU A 77 3.75 -9.24 -10.77
N GLY A 78 4.39 -9.48 -9.62
CA GLY A 78 5.53 -10.39 -9.50
C GLY A 78 6.87 -9.80 -9.93
N GLU A 79 6.89 -8.58 -10.47
CA GLU A 79 8.12 -7.90 -10.87
C GLU A 79 9.01 -7.61 -9.66
N GLN A 80 10.31 -7.85 -9.82
CA GLN A 80 11.29 -7.48 -8.79
C GLN A 80 11.68 -6.02 -8.96
N VAL A 81 11.65 -5.29 -7.87
CA VAL A 81 11.91 -3.85 -7.86
C VAL A 81 12.94 -3.55 -6.80
N ARG A 82 14.02 -2.88 -7.20
CA ARG A 82 14.92 -2.19 -6.26
C ARG A 82 14.44 -0.76 -6.10
N VAL A 83 14.25 -0.33 -4.87
CA VAL A 83 13.88 1.04 -4.51
C VAL A 83 15.10 1.70 -3.89
N ASP A 84 15.55 2.79 -4.50
CA ASP A 84 16.66 3.61 -4.05
C ASP A 84 16.09 4.93 -3.50
N GLU A 85 16.11 5.06 -2.17
CA GLU A 85 15.62 6.21 -1.40
C GLU A 85 16.81 7.08 -0.95
N PRO A 86 16.92 8.34 -1.43
CA PRO A 86 17.92 9.28 -0.94
C PRO A 86 17.64 9.69 0.52
N GLN A 87 18.63 9.54 1.40
CA GLN A 87 18.57 9.94 2.81
C GLN A 87 19.77 10.84 3.13
N GLY A 88 19.70 12.10 2.68
CA GLY A 88 20.82 13.04 2.77
C GLY A 88 21.99 12.55 1.90
N GLU A 89 23.16 12.32 2.51
CA GLU A 89 24.34 11.78 1.82
C GLU A 89 24.31 10.25 1.63
N LYS A 90 23.33 9.57 2.22
CA LYS A 90 23.19 8.11 2.14
C LYS A 90 22.14 7.71 1.13
N LEU A 91 22.32 6.53 0.53
CA LEU A 91 21.31 5.89 -0.29
C LEU A 91 20.82 4.63 0.42
N ARG A 92 19.51 4.54 0.66
CA ARG A 92 18.87 3.33 1.15
C ARG A 92 18.33 2.56 -0.05
N SER A 93 18.91 1.40 -0.34
CA SER A 93 18.44 0.50 -1.38
C SER A 93 17.71 -0.70 -0.76
N VAL A 94 16.48 -0.95 -1.18
CA VAL A 94 15.67 -2.08 -0.70
C VAL A 94 15.10 -2.85 -1.90
N TRP A 95 15.06 -4.17 -1.78
CA TRP A 95 14.43 -5.04 -2.78
C TRP A 95 13.03 -5.45 -2.33
N GLY A 96 12.11 -5.49 -3.28
CA GLY A 96 10.78 -6.02 -3.08
C GLY A 96 10.20 -6.63 -4.35
N ILE A 97 9.04 -7.26 -4.19
CA ILE A 97 8.24 -7.81 -5.29
C ILE A 97 6.91 -7.09 -5.33
N VAL A 98 6.45 -6.70 -6.52
CA VAL A 98 5.10 -6.15 -6.70
C VAL A 98 4.07 -7.23 -6.41
N VAL A 99 3.29 -7.06 -5.35
CA VAL A 99 2.24 -8.01 -4.94
C VAL A 99 0.84 -7.52 -5.31
N GLU A 100 0.66 -6.21 -5.47
CA GLU A 100 -0.59 -5.60 -5.92
C GLU A 100 -0.28 -4.34 -6.72
N GLY A 101 -1.13 -4.03 -7.71
CA GLY A 101 -1.03 -2.81 -8.50
C GLY A 101 -2.40 -2.37 -9.01
N ARG A 102 -2.66 -1.06 -9.03
CA ARG A 102 -3.89 -0.48 -9.59
C ARG A 102 -3.70 0.95 -10.04
N GLU A 103 -4.58 1.42 -10.92
CA GLU A 103 -4.70 2.85 -11.21
C GLU A 103 -5.20 3.62 -9.97
N GLY A 104 -4.71 4.85 -9.80
CA GLY A 104 -5.18 5.73 -8.76
C GLY A 104 -6.64 6.11 -8.95
N PHE A 105 -7.31 6.33 -7.83
CA PHE A 105 -8.77 6.53 -7.79
C PHE A 105 -9.17 8.00 -7.74
N ARG A 106 -8.30 8.88 -7.22
CA ARG A 106 -8.61 10.32 -7.15
C ARG A 106 -8.77 10.87 -8.57
N ALA A 107 -9.60 11.89 -8.76
CA ALA A 107 -9.75 12.52 -10.08
C ALA A 107 -8.39 12.96 -10.63
N GLU A 108 -7.59 13.61 -9.78
CA GLU A 108 -6.22 14.02 -10.09
C GLU A 108 -5.29 12.85 -10.42
N ASP A 109 -5.46 11.69 -9.76
CA ASP A 109 -4.64 10.51 -10.06
C ASP A 109 -4.86 10.06 -11.51
N ARG A 110 -6.12 10.01 -11.94
CA ARG A 110 -6.50 9.57 -13.29
C ARG A 110 -6.02 10.55 -14.35
N ASP A 111 -6.17 11.84 -14.09
CA ASP A 111 -5.73 12.90 -15.01
C ASP A 111 -4.19 12.86 -15.20
N ASN A 112 -3.45 12.42 -14.19
CA ASN A 112 -2.00 12.32 -14.21
C ASN A 112 -1.46 10.91 -14.56
N GLY A 113 -2.33 9.95 -14.87
CA GLY A 113 -1.94 8.57 -15.19
C GLY A 113 -1.25 7.84 -14.02
N VAL A 114 -1.64 8.15 -12.79
CA VAL A 114 -1.05 7.60 -11.57
C VAL A 114 -1.41 6.13 -11.40
N HIS A 115 -0.38 5.32 -11.13
CA HIS A 115 -0.48 3.92 -10.77
C HIS A 115 0.12 3.72 -9.37
N LEU A 116 -0.58 2.96 -8.55
CA LEU A 116 -0.18 2.59 -7.20
C LEU A 116 0.25 1.13 -7.18
N HIS A 117 1.40 0.85 -6.58
CA HIS A 117 1.99 -0.49 -6.48
C HIS A 117 2.34 -0.80 -5.04
N TRP A 118 1.95 -1.97 -4.55
CA TRP A 118 2.36 -2.50 -3.25
C TRP A 118 3.50 -3.48 -3.45
N LEU A 119 4.58 -3.27 -2.70
CA LEU A 119 5.75 -4.10 -2.71
C LEU A 119 5.85 -4.82 -1.37
N HIS A 120 6.06 -6.13 -1.43
CA HIS A 120 6.53 -6.88 -0.27
C HIS A 120 8.06 -6.89 -0.30
N LEU A 121 8.67 -6.33 0.73
CA LEU A 121 10.12 -6.29 0.91
C LEU A 121 10.66 -7.68 1.23
N ARG A 122 11.90 -7.94 0.82
CA ARG A 122 12.65 -9.18 1.11
C ARG A 122 13.67 -8.99 2.23
#